data_AF-A0A9P7AGS4-F1
#
_entry.id   AF-A0A9P7AGS4-F1
#
_cell.length_a   1.000
_cell.length_b   1.000
_cell.length_c   1.000
_cell.angle_alpha   90.00
_cell.angle_beta   90.00
_cell.angle_gamma   90.00
#
_symmetry.space_group_name_H-M   'P 1'
#
loop_
_entity.id
_entity.type
_entity.pdbx_description
1 polymer ?
#
loop_
_entity_poly.entity_id
_entity_poly.type
_entity_poly.pdbx_seq_one_letter_code
_entity_poly.pdbx_strand_id
1 'polypeptide(L)'
;MSNIRLPSSPTQNLTRTWRMPANASIPSTPKAIYQHIREIDGICGALDQPQFDDTPLPSFSPVADWYLQAHGYTSKALLHIACAHDTSSSCQDFVMAIATKGMPIAEAVFLWGLITSDDRVADNE
;
A
#
# COMPACT_ATOMS: atom_id res chain seq x y z
N MET A 1 8.06 -78.26 11.05
CA MET A 1 7.54 -76.97 11.55
C MET A 1 8.44 -75.87 11.01
N SER A 2 7.86 -74.97 10.22
CA SER A 2 8.53 -74.25 9.14
C SER A 2 9.14 -72.93 9.60
N ASN A 3 10.43 -72.73 9.32
CA ASN A 3 11.14 -71.46 9.53
C ASN A 3 10.82 -70.48 8.39
N ILE A 4 10.10 -69.39 8.70
CA ILE A 4 9.78 -68.32 7.76
C ILE A 4 10.94 -67.32 7.75
N ARG A 5 11.72 -67.28 6.65
CA ARG A 5 12.69 -66.21 6.36
C ARG A 5 11.94 -65.02 5.76
N LEU A 6 12.10 -63.85 6.36
CA LEU A 6 11.72 -62.56 5.78
C LEU A 6 12.72 -62.17 4.68
N PRO A 7 12.28 -61.66 3.51
CA PRO A 7 13.18 -61.10 2.52
C PRO A 7 13.62 -59.68 2.93
N SER A 8 14.93 -59.47 2.97
CA SER A 8 15.59 -58.17 3.10
C SER A 8 15.30 -57.30 1.87
N SER A 9 14.62 -56.17 2.05
CA SER A 9 14.43 -55.16 1.01
C SER A 9 15.76 -54.47 0.67
N PRO A 10 16.11 -54.29 -0.62
CA PRO A 10 17.23 -53.44 -0.98
C PRO A 10 16.81 -51.96 -0.90
N THR A 11 17.46 -51.22 0.00
CA THR A 11 17.41 -49.76 0.08
C THR A 11 17.93 -49.16 -1.23
N GLN A 12 17.05 -48.67 -2.09
CA GLN A 12 17.44 -47.92 -3.28
C GLN A 12 17.87 -46.52 -2.85
N ASN A 13 19.19 -46.27 -2.89
CA ASN A 13 19.78 -44.94 -2.80
C ASN A 13 19.35 -44.11 -4.02
N LEU A 14 18.34 -43.27 -3.86
CA LEU A 14 18.00 -42.21 -4.81
C LEU A 14 18.85 -40.98 -4.53
N THR A 15 20.13 -41.01 -4.91
CA THR A 15 20.95 -39.80 -4.95
C THR A 15 20.58 -39.04 -6.22
N ARG A 16 19.46 -38.30 -6.17
CA ARG A 16 19.04 -37.38 -7.23
C ARG A 16 19.99 -36.17 -7.19
N THR A 17 21.12 -36.28 -7.85
CA THR A 17 22.08 -35.19 -8.02
C THR A 17 21.44 -34.14 -8.93
N TRP A 18 20.86 -33.10 -8.35
CA TRP A 18 20.40 -31.94 -9.10
C TRP A 18 21.63 -31.23 -9.69
N ARG A 19 21.91 -31.46 -10.99
CA ARG A 19 22.80 -30.58 -11.75
C ARG A 19 22.10 -29.22 -11.86
N MET A 20 22.49 -28.27 -11.03
CA MET A 20 22.20 -26.87 -11.27
C MET A 20 22.96 -26.43 -12.53
N PRO A 21 22.29 -25.85 -13.54
CA PRO A 21 23.00 -25.26 -14.67
C PRO A 21 23.88 -24.12 -14.14
N ALA A 22 25.19 -24.23 -14.38
CA ALA A 22 26.17 -23.20 -14.05
C ALA A 22 26.05 -22.02 -15.03
N ASN A 23 24.90 -21.33 -15.01
CA ASN A 23 24.73 -20.02 -15.64
C ASN A 23 23.48 -19.29 -15.10
N ALA A 24 23.24 -19.36 -13.79
CA ALA A 24 22.23 -18.51 -13.16
C ALA A 24 22.85 -17.11 -12.98
N SER A 25 22.57 -16.22 -13.92
CA SER A 25 22.74 -14.78 -13.73
C SER A 25 22.21 -14.41 -12.36
N ILE A 26 23.04 -13.83 -11.49
CA ILE A 26 22.63 -13.40 -10.15
C ILE A 26 21.41 -12.48 -10.33
N PRO A 27 20.24 -12.80 -9.76
CA PRO A 27 19.08 -11.93 -9.88
C PRO A 27 19.46 -10.58 -9.28
N SER A 28 19.32 -9.50 -10.05
CA SER A 28 19.54 -8.15 -9.55
C SER A 28 18.70 -7.97 -8.30
N THR A 29 19.32 -7.59 -7.18
CA THR A 29 18.60 -7.35 -5.94
C THR A 29 17.46 -6.37 -6.20
N PRO A 30 16.21 -6.69 -5.80
CA PRO A 30 15.09 -5.78 -6.01
C PRO A 30 15.40 -4.43 -5.36
N LYS A 31 15.27 -3.35 -6.13
CA LYS A 31 15.51 -1.99 -5.65
C LYS A 31 14.49 -1.69 -4.55
N ALA A 32 14.95 -1.22 -3.39
CA ALA A 32 14.05 -0.83 -2.32
C ALA A 32 13.18 0.35 -2.77
N ILE A 33 11.87 0.23 -2.57
CA ILE A 33 10.93 1.33 -2.80
C ILE A 33 10.92 2.19 -1.55
N TYR A 34 11.19 3.48 -1.71
CA TYR A 34 11.10 4.47 -0.64
C TYR A 34 9.66 4.90 -0.41
N GLN A 35 8.93 5.24 -1.48
CA GLN A 35 7.55 5.72 -1.39
C GLN A 35 6.77 5.39 -2.68
N HIS A 36 5.48 5.11 -2.58
CA HIS A 36 4.60 5.04 -3.74
C HIS A 36 4.05 6.43 -4.07
N ILE A 37 3.96 6.76 -5.35
CA ILE A 37 3.27 7.96 -5.82
C ILE A 37 1.81 7.57 -6.07
N ARG A 38 0.88 8.26 -5.43
CA ARG A 38 -0.56 7.99 -5.52
C ARG A 38 -1.33 9.17 -6.08
N GLU A 39 -2.11 8.89 -7.11
CA GLU A 39 -3.21 9.72 -7.56
C GLU A 39 -4.52 9.21 -6.94
N ILE A 40 -5.64 9.87 -7.25
CA ILE A 40 -6.96 9.47 -6.73
C ILE A 40 -7.37 8.06 -7.17
N ASP A 41 -6.95 7.64 -8.37
CA ASP A 41 -7.25 6.34 -8.95
C ASP A 41 -6.27 5.23 -8.53
N GLY A 42 -5.25 5.56 -7.73
CA GLY A 42 -4.35 4.59 -7.10
C GLY A 42 -2.87 4.90 -7.31
N ILE A 43 -2.06 3.85 -7.26
CA ILE A 43 -0.60 3.95 -7.36
C ILE A 43 -0.21 4.13 -8.82
N CYS A 44 0.42 5.26 -9.15
CA CYS A 44 0.89 5.59 -10.50
C CYS A 44 2.42 5.49 -10.66
N GLY A 45 3.14 5.32 -9.56
CA GLY A 45 4.60 5.20 -9.58
C GLY A 45 5.20 4.84 -8.23
N ALA A 46 6.53 4.80 -8.21
CA ALA A 46 7.31 4.57 -7.00
C ALA A 46 8.60 5.38 -7.07
N LEU A 47 8.97 5.97 -5.94
CA LEU A 47 10.25 6.61 -5.72
C LEU A 47 11.18 5.61 -5.03
N ASP A 48 12.42 5.58 -5.48
CA ASP A 48 13.50 4.79 -4.88
C ASP A 48 14.40 5.63 -3.96
N GLN A 49 14.15 6.95 -3.91
CA GLN A 49 14.84 7.94 -3.09
C GLN A 49 13.84 9.00 -2.61
N PRO A 50 14.07 9.64 -1.47
CA PRO A 50 13.25 10.75 -1.00
C PRO A 50 13.26 11.91 -2.00
N GLN A 51 12.07 12.46 -2.27
CA GLN A 51 11.90 13.69 -3.04
C GLN A 51 11.16 14.70 -2.15
N PHE A 52 11.69 15.92 -2.07
CA PHE A 52 11.06 17.02 -1.36
C PHE A 52 10.35 17.91 -2.39
N ASP A 53 9.06 18.17 -2.16
CA ASP A 53 8.27 19.11 -2.93
C ASP A 53 7.83 20.22 -1.98
N ASP A 54 8.30 21.45 -2.23
CA ASP A 54 7.97 22.64 -1.44
C ASP A 54 6.70 23.35 -1.96
N THR A 55 5.96 22.70 -2.88
CA THR A 55 4.69 23.23 -3.38
C THR A 55 3.71 23.38 -2.22
N PRO A 56 3.08 24.56 -2.03
CA PRO A 56 2.03 24.73 -1.03
C PRO A 56 0.87 23.77 -1.29
N LEU A 57 0.51 22.98 -0.27
CA LEU A 57 -0.56 22.00 -0.35
C LEU A 57 -1.78 22.46 0.46
N PRO A 58 -3.01 22.11 0.03
CA PRO A 58 -4.16 22.16 0.92
C PRO A 58 -3.86 21.37 2.19
N SER A 59 -4.18 21.96 3.34
CA SER A 59 -4.08 21.30 4.65
C SER A 59 -5.48 20.95 5.12
N PHE A 60 -5.59 19.79 5.76
CA PHE A 60 -6.81 19.26 6.35
C PHE A 60 -6.65 19.25 7.88
N SER A 61 -7.00 18.14 8.53
CA SER A 61 -6.58 17.88 9.91
C SER A 61 -5.14 17.35 9.93
N PRO A 62 -4.38 17.53 11.03
CA PRO A 62 -3.02 16.99 11.14
C PRO A 62 -2.94 15.48 10.86
N VAL A 63 -3.95 14.71 11.26
CA VAL A 63 -3.98 13.26 11.04
C VAL A 63 -4.25 12.92 9.58
N ALA A 64 -5.15 13.66 8.91
CA ALA A 64 -5.39 13.50 7.48
C ALA A 64 -4.15 13.85 6.65
N ASP A 65 -3.47 14.96 6.98
CA ASP A 65 -2.26 15.40 6.30
C ASP A 65 -1.14 14.34 6.39
N TRP A 66 -0.91 13.80 7.60
CA TRP A 66 0.04 12.72 7.82
C TRP A 66 -0.30 11.46 7.03
N TYR A 67 -1.57 11.07 7.02
CA TYR A 67 -2.04 9.91 6.27
C TYR A 67 -1.77 10.09 4.77
N LEU A 68 -2.19 11.23 4.21
CA LEU A 68 -2.05 11.51 2.78
C LEU A 68 -0.58 11.56 2.36
N GLN A 69 0.27 12.20 3.17
CA GLN A 69 1.71 12.25 2.93
C GLN A 69 2.36 10.87 3.02
N ALA A 70 2.06 10.08 4.07
CA ALA A 70 2.63 8.74 4.26
C ALA A 70 2.26 7.78 3.13
N HIS A 71 1.06 7.93 2.56
CA HIS A 71 0.61 7.15 1.42
C HIS A 71 1.10 7.69 0.07
N GLY A 72 1.74 8.85 0.05
CA GLY A 72 2.36 9.47 -1.12
C GLY A 72 1.36 10.05 -2.11
N TYR A 73 0.24 10.59 -1.62
CA TYR A 73 -0.71 11.32 -2.44
C TYR A 73 -0.06 12.57 -3.06
N THR A 74 -0.25 12.76 -4.35
CA THR A 74 0.30 13.92 -5.08
C THR A 74 -0.49 15.19 -4.79
N SER A 75 0.13 16.34 -5.02
CA SER A 75 -0.51 17.67 -4.94
C SER A 75 -1.79 17.75 -5.77
N LYS A 76 -1.81 17.09 -6.94
CA LYS A 76 -3.00 16.99 -7.79
C LYS A 76 -4.13 16.20 -7.12
N ALA A 77 -3.82 15.07 -6.50
CA ALA A 77 -4.80 14.32 -5.73
C ALA A 77 -5.32 15.13 -4.54
N LEU A 78 -4.44 15.81 -3.81
CA LEU A 78 -4.82 16.68 -2.69
C LEU A 78 -5.80 17.79 -3.11
N LEU A 79 -5.59 18.40 -4.29
CA LEU A 79 -6.53 19.39 -4.84
C LEU A 79 -7.91 18.78 -5.16
N HIS A 80 -7.95 17.55 -5.68
CA HIS A 80 -9.22 16.84 -5.88
C HIS A 80 -9.91 16.53 -4.56
N ILE A 81 -9.16 16.17 -3.52
CA ILE A 81 -9.70 15.90 -2.18
C ILE A 81 -10.26 17.18 -1.56
N ALA A 82 -9.50 18.27 -1.58
CA ALA A 82 -9.93 19.56 -1.06
C ALA A 82 -11.20 20.05 -1.78
N CYS A 83 -11.21 20.03 -3.11
CA CYS A 83 -12.38 20.42 -3.90
C CYS A 83 -13.62 19.54 -3.58
N ALA A 84 -13.44 18.23 -3.44
CA ALA A 84 -14.54 17.35 -3.06
C ALA A 84 -15.05 17.63 -1.65
N HIS A 85 -14.16 17.88 -0.70
CA HIS A 85 -14.52 18.22 0.68
C HIS A 85 -15.30 19.54 0.74
N ASP A 86 -14.78 20.61 0.11
CA ASP A 86 -15.38 21.95 0.15
C ASP A 86 -16.75 22.03 -0.53
N THR A 87 -17.03 21.13 -1.47
CA THR A 87 -18.30 21.09 -2.21
C THR A 87 -19.31 20.09 -1.65
N SER A 88 -18.91 19.29 -0.65
CA SER A 88 -19.75 18.24 -0.08
C SER A 88 -20.43 18.70 1.19
N SER A 89 -21.73 18.40 1.31
CA SER A 89 -22.51 18.68 2.51
C SER A 89 -22.58 17.50 3.49
N SER A 90 -22.14 16.33 3.03
CA SER A 90 -22.20 15.08 3.78
C SER A 90 -21.07 14.13 3.37
N CYS A 91 -20.81 13.13 4.22
CA CYS A 91 -19.88 12.03 3.90
C CYS A 91 -20.25 11.33 2.59
N GLN A 92 -21.55 11.12 2.35
CA GLN A 92 -22.02 10.46 1.14
C GLN A 92 -21.69 11.28 -0.11
N ASP A 93 -21.89 12.60 -0.09
CA ASP A 93 -21.58 13.47 -1.23
C ASP A 93 -20.08 13.43 -1.55
N PHE A 94 -19.25 13.52 -0.50
CA PHE A 94 -17.80 13.46 -0.62
C PHE A 94 -17.33 12.14 -1.22
N VAL A 95 -17.79 11.03 -0.65
CA VAL A 95 -17.44 9.68 -1.10
C VAL A 95 -17.83 9.50 -2.56
N MET A 96 -19.01 9.95 -2.97
CA MET A 96 -19.43 9.85 -4.37
C MET A 96 -18.58 10.74 -5.29
N ALA A 97 -18.28 11.98 -4.88
CA ALA A 97 -17.48 12.92 -5.66
C ALA A 97 -16.06 12.39 -5.93
N ILE A 98 -15.44 11.75 -4.94
CA ILE A 98 -14.10 11.18 -5.06
C ILE A 98 -14.09 9.78 -5.69
N ALA A 99 -15.08 8.94 -5.41
CA ALA A 99 -15.14 7.58 -5.97
C ALA A 99 -15.31 7.60 -7.50
N THR A 100 -16.03 8.59 -8.04
CA THR A 100 -16.12 8.78 -9.50
C THR A 100 -14.79 9.11 -10.16
N LYS A 101 -13.79 9.57 -9.39
CA LYS A 101 -12.43 9.84 -9.84
C LYS A 101 -11.48 8.65 -9.64
N GLY A 102 -11.97 7.55 -9.06
CA GLY A 102 -11.23 6.30 -8.95
C GLY A 102 -10.83 5.88 -7.53
N MET A 103 -11.07 6.70 -6.50
CA MET A 103 -10.71 6.29 -5.13
C MET A 103 -11.64 5.18 -4.63
N PRO A 104 -11.11 4.17 -3.93
CA PRO A 104 -11.92 3.18 -3.26
C PRO A 104 -12.89 3.84 -2.24
N ILE A 105 -14.16 3.43 -2.27
CA ILE A 105 -15.21 3.95 -1.37
C ILE A 105 -14.79 3.84 0.10
N ALA A 106 -14.19 2.72 0.51
CA ALA A 106 -13.76 2.52 1.89
C ALA A 106 -12.66 3.51 2.32
N GLU A 107 -11.74 3.83 1.41
CA GLU A 107 -10.68 4.82 1.65
C GLU A 107 -11.26 6.23 1.71
N ALA A 108 -12.21 6.57 0.84
CA ALA A 108 -12.91 7.86 0.88
C ALA A 108 -13.71 8.05 2.18
N VAL A 109 -14.42 7.02 2.67
CA VAL A 109 -15.13 7.06 3.95
C VAL A 109 -14.17 7.27 5.12
N PHE A 110 -13.05 6.53 5.11
CA PHE A 110 -12.00 6.68 6.12
C PHE A 110 -11.42 8.09 6.12
N LEU A 111 -11.09 8.62 4.95
CA LEU A 111 -10.51 9.95 4.77
C LEU A 111 -11.47 11.06 5.24
N TRP A 112 -12.77 10.96 4.92
CA TRP A 112 -13.78 11.87 5.46
C TRP A 112 -13.77 11.89 6.99
N GLY A 113 -13.67 10.71 7.61
CA GLY A 113 -13.52 10.59 9.05
C GLY A 113 -12.29 11.33 9.56
N LEU A 114 -11.12 11.14 8.93
CA LEU A 114 -9.89 11.84 9.34
C LEU A 114 -10.01 13.36 9.24
N ILE A 115 -10.58 13.87 8.15
CA ILE A 115 -10.72 15.32 7.90
C ILE A 115 -11.67 15.95 8.92
N THR A 116 -12.76 15.28 9.27
CA THR A 116 -13.82 15.84 10.12
C THR A 116 -13.68 15.53 11.62
N SER A 117 -12.69 14.74 12.03
CA SER A 117 -12.51 14.33 13.44
C SER A 117 -11.82 15.36 14.34
N ASP A 118 -11.80 16.65 13.97
CA ASP A 118 -10.93 17.68 14.56
C ASP A 118 -11.44 18.31 15.88
N ASP A 119 -12.03 17.53 16.80
CA ASP A 119 -12.77 18.10 17.95
C ASP A 119 -12.66 17.37 19.31
N ARG A 120 -11.65 16.51 19.57
CA ARG A 120 -11.59 15.74 20.86
C ARG A 120 -10.30 15.83 21.68
N VAL A 121 -9.41 16.78 21.41
CA VAL A 121 -8.14 16.90 22.17
C VAL A 121 -7.95 18.28 22.84
N ALA A 122 -8.97 19.14 22.89
CA ALA A 122 -8.86 20.47 23.50
C ALA A 122 -9.37 20.59 24.96
N ASP A 123 -9.92 19.52 25.58
CA ASP A 123 -10.57 19.61 26.90
C ASP A 123 -9.85 18.81 28.02
N ASN A 124 -8.54 18.91 28.17
CA ASN A 124 -7.82 18.38 29.35
C ASN A 124 -6.58 19.23 29.74
N GLU A 125 -6.77 20.54 29.97
CA GLU A 125 -5.86 21.34 30.81
C GLU A 125 -6.63 22.08 31.91
#